data_AF-A0A383CYM7-F1
#
_entry.id   AF-A0A383CYM7-F1
#
_cell.length_a   1.000
_cell.length_b   1.000
_cell.length_c   1.000
_cell.angle_alpha   90.00
_cell.angle_beta   90.00
_cell.angle_gamma   90.00
#
_symmetry.space_group_name_H-M   'P 1'
#
loop_
_entity.id
_entity.type
_entity.pdbx_description
1 polymer ?
#
loop_
_entity_poly.entity_id
_entity_poly.type
_entity_poly.pdbx_seq_one_letter_code
_entity_poly.pdbx_strand_id
1 'polypeptide(L)'
;MTLDEHKITRIESFTFRREFPRYMGNNAKVGPHGKTGIEKIRRIHSNQGAIGIGRSSAPDESIYCFIGCSVGDLFDPAIGTVVEAGFLDA
;
A
#
# COMPACT_ATOMS: atom_id res chain seq x y z
N MET A 1 -1.47 7.46 -23.23
CA MET A 1 -0.52 7.59 -22.10
C MET A 1 -0.15 6.19 -21.69
N THR A 2 1.14 5.90 -21.67
CA THR A 2 1.67 4.57 -21.32
C THR A 2 2.12 4.58 -19.86
N LEU A 3 2.09 3.43 -19.20
CA LEU A 3 2.54 3.34 -17.79
C LEU A 3 4.02 3.74 -17.64
N ASP A 4 4.82 3.57 -18.69
CA ASP A 4 6.24 3.91 -18.73
C ASP A 4 6.51 5.42 -18.57
N GLU A 5 5.54 6.27 -18.89
CA GLU A 5 5.67 7.73 -18.80
C GLU A 5 5.28 8.28 -17.42
N HIS A 6 4.63 7.46 -16.58
CA HIS A 6 4.25 7.82 -15.21
C HIS A 6 5.40 7.50 -14.26
N LYS A 7 6.10 8.53 -13.79
CA LYS A 7 7.12 8.39 -12.73
C LYS A 7 6.52 8.69 -11.37
N ILE A 8 6.79 7.85 -10.38
CA ILE A 8 6.39 8.10 -8.99
C ILE A 8 7.17 9.30 -8.47
N THR A 9 6.47 10.37 -8.08
CA THR A 9 7.09 11.61 -7.58
C THR A 9 6.96 11.77 -6.08
N ARG A 10 5.96 11.11 -5.48
CA ARG A 10 5.66 11.30 -4.06
C ARG A 10 4.88 10.12 -3.51
N ILE A 11 5.17 9.76 -2.27
CA ILE A 11 4.40 8.78 -1.51
C ILE A 11 4.02 9.41 -0.17
N GLU A 12 2.73 9.40 0.16
CA GLU A 12 2.19 9.82 1.44
C GLU A 12 1.80 8.61 2.27
N SER A 13 2.05 8.72 3.57
CA SER A 13 1.71 7.72 4.58
C SER A 13 0.62 8.27 5.49
N PHE A 14 -0.47 7.53 5.67
CA PHE A 14 -1.46 7.86 6.69
C PHE A 14 -2.00 6.61 7.36
N THR A 15 -2.35 6.75 8.64
CA THR A 15 -2.98 5.68 9.41
C THR A 15 -4.47 5.95 9.51
N PHE A 16 -5.26 4.90 9.27
CA PHE A 16 -6.69 4.93 9.52
C PHE A 16 -7.01 4.02 10.70
N ARG A 17 -7.72 4.56 11.68
CA ARG A 17 -8.28 3.75 12.77
C ARG A 17 -9.66 3.26 12.33
N ARG A 18 -9.79 1.94 12.19
CA ARG A 18 -11.07 1.29 11.96
C ARG A 18 -11.70 0.85 13.27
N GLU A 19 -13.02 0.93 13.34
CA GLU A 19 -13.82 0.38 14.43
C GLU A 19 -14.77 -0.66 13.86
N PHE A 20 -14.79 -1.84 14.47
CA PHE A 20 -15.73 -2.88 14.12
C PHE A 20 -17.10 -2.56 14.72
N PRO A 21 -18.21 -2.90 14.04
CA PRO A 21 -19.56 -2.70 14.57
C PRO A 21 -19.80 -3.39 15.93
N ARG A 22 -19.03 -4.44 16.25
CA ARG A 22 -19.09 -5.16 17.52
C ARG A 22 -17.69 -5.57 17.99
N TYR A 23 -17.56 -5.87 19.27
CA TYR A 23 -16.34 -6.45 19.81
C TYR A 23 -16.09 -7.84 19.22
N MET A 24 -14.89 -8.06 18.71
CA MET A 24 -14.46 -9.33 18.16
C MET A 24 -13.73 -10.12 19.25
N GLY A 25 -14.35 -11.21 19.70
CA GLY A 25 -13.82 -12.10 20.74
C GLY A 25 -12.67 -12.99 20.25
N ASN A 26 -12.46 -14.09 20.97
CA ASN A 26 -11.38 -15.04 20.68
C ASN A 26 -11.65 -15.83 19.40
N ASN A 27 -10.60 -16.36 18.80
CA ASN A 27 -10.71 -17.50 17.88
C ASN A 27 -9.97 -18.71 18.47
N ALA A 28 -9.96 -19.84 17.77
CA ALA A 28 -9.32 -21.07 18.26
C ALA A 28 -7.78 -20.97 18.39
N LYS A 29 -7.14 -19.92 17.84
CA LYS A 29 -5.69 -19.73 17.79
C LYS A 29 -5.20 -18.61 18.73
N VAL A 30 -5.93 -17.51 18.81
CA VAL A 30 -5.53 -16.29 19.53
C VAL A 30 -6.67 -15.76 20.40
N GLY A 31 -6.28 -14.98 21.41
CA GLY A 31 -7.20 -14.25 22.29
C GLY A 31 -8.06 -13.23 21.56
N PRO A 32 -8.67 -12.28 22.29
CA PRO A 32 -9.68 -11.42 21.71
C PRO A 32 -9.07 -10.45 20.69
N HIS A 33 -9.74 -10.29 19.54
CA HIS A 33 -9.29 -9.39 18.46
C HIS A 33 -9.64 -7.92 18.73
N GLY A 34 -10.57 -7.66 19.65
CA GLY A 34 -10.92 -6.31 20.09
C GLY A 34 -11.98 -5.63 19.21
N LYS A 35 -12.11 -4.31 19.38
CA LYS A 35 -13.11 -3.48 18.68
C LYS A 35 -12.49 -2.56 17.63
N THR A 36 -11.18 -2.35 17.64
CA THR A 36 -10.52 -1.41 16.73
C THR A 36 -9.28 -2.00 16.09
N GLY A 37 -8.94 -1.52 14.90
CA GLY A 37 -7.68 -1.81 14.23
C GLY A 37 -7.03 -0.52 13.71
N ILE A 38 -5.74 -0.56 13.44
CA ILE A 38 -5.02 0.51 12.75
C ILE A 38 -4.53 -0.07 11.43
N GLU A 39 -4.87 0.61 10.34
CA GLU A 39 -4.41 0.26 9.00
C GLU A 39 -3.49 1.37 8.50
N LYS A 40 -2.40 0.98 7.84
CA LYS A 40 -1.47 1.91 7.21
C LYS A 40 -1.78 1.97 5.72
N ILE A 41 -2.07 3.16 5.23
CA ILE A 41 -2.47 3.44 3.85
C ILE A 41 -1.40 4.32 3.20
N ARG A 42 -1.13 4.02 1.94
CA ARG A 42 -0.21 4.73 1.06
C ARG A 42 -1.00 5.45 -0.01
N ARG A 43 -0.63 6.69 -0.29
CA ARG A 43 -1.05 7.39 -1.50
C ARG A 43 0.16 7.74 -2.34
N ILE A 44 0.20 7.24 -3.56
CA ILE A 44 1.30 7.39 -4.50
C ILE A 44 0.88 8.38 -5.57
N HIS A 45 1.75 9.33 -5.91
CA HIS A 45 1.50 10.36 -6.91
C HIS A 45 2.49 10.19 -8.06
N SER A 46 2.03 10.40 -9.30
CA SER A 46 2.89 10.43 -10.49
C SER A 46 3.13 11.85 -11.01
N ASN A 47 4.18 12.01 -11.81
CA ASN A 47 4.49 13.24 -12.55
C ASN A 47 3.39 13.68 -13.53
N GLN A 48 2.52 12.77 -13.98
CA GLN A 48 1.39 13.10 -14.86
C GLN A 48 0.08 13.33 -14.09
N GLY A 49 0.13 13.45 -12.77
CA GLY A 49 -1.04 13.74 -11.93
C GLY A 49 -1.90 12.53 -11.56
N ALA A 50 -1.55 11.32 -12.00
CA ALA A 50 -2.23 10.11 -11.53
C ALA A 50 -1.93 9.85 -10.04
N ILE A 51 -2.94 9.33 -9.33
CA ILE A 51 -2.89 9.02 -7.89
C ILE A 51 -3.32 7.56 -7.67
N GLY A 52 -2.46 6.77 -7.01
CA GLY A 52 -2.77 5.42 -6.53
C GLY A 52 -2.95 5.39 -5.02
N ILE A 53 -3.83 4.53 -4.51
CA ILE A 53 -4.06 4.34 -3.08
C ILE A 53 -4.04 2.85 -2.77
N GLY A 54 -3.33 2.44 -1.72
CA GLY A 54 -3.25 1.05 -1.29
C GLY A 54 -2.91 0.91 0.18
N ARG A 55 -3.29 -0.22 0.80
CA ARG A 55 -2.84 -0.59 2.14
C ARG A 55 -1.44 -1.18 2.03
N SER A 56 -0.52 -0.80 2.92
CA SER A 56 0.79 -1.45 3.04
C SER A 56 1.34 -1.28 4.46
N SER A 57 1.69 -2.40 5.08
CA SER A 57 2.32 -2.49 6.41
C SER A 57 3.79 -2.11 6.42
N ALA A 58 4.43 -2.04 5.25
CA ALA A 58 5.87 -1.86 5.12
C ALA A 58 6.39 -0.59 5.84
N PRO A 59 7.65 -0.58 6.31
CA PRO A 59 8.30 0.64 6.81
C PRO A 59 8.33 1.75 5.76
N ASP A 60 8.30 3.00 6.18
CA ASP A 60 8.26 4.14 5.24
C ASP A 60 9.55 4.23 4.43
N GLU A 61 10.68 3.91 5.04
CA GLU A 61 12.01 3.91 4.42
C GLU A 61 12.09 2.88 3.29
N SER A 62 11.38 1.76 3.42
CA SER A 62 11.39 0.67 2.45
C SER A 62 10.59 0.97 1.17
N ILE A 63 9.70 1.98 1.21
CA ILE A 63 8.88 2.36 0.04
C ILE A 63 9.41 3.60 -0.67
N TYR A 64 10.23 4.41 -0.01
CA TYR A 64 10.79 5.61 -0.65
C TYR A 64 11.78 5.30 -1.77
N CYS A 65 12.33 4.08 -1.83
CA CYS A 65 13.14 3.62 -2.96
C CYS A 65 12.38 3.63 -4.30
N PHE A 66 11.05 3.56 -4.29
CA PHE A 66 10.23 3.60 -5.50
C PHE A 66 10.01 5.01 -6.05
N ILE A 67 10.42 6.07 -5.32
CA ILE A 67 10.36 7.44 -5.83
C ILE A 67 11.36 7.59 -6.98
N GLY A 68 10.87 8.02 -8.14
CA GLY A 68 11.65 8.16 -9.37
C GLY A 68 11.47 7.01 -10.35
N CYS A 69 11.03 5.84 -9.90
CA CYS A 69 10.71 4.68 -10.75
C CYS A 69 9.54 5.00 -11.69
N SER A 70 9.55 4.38 -12.87
CA SER A 70 8.38 4.36 -13.73
C SER A 70 7.34 3.36 -13.20
N VAL A 71 6.05 3.65 -13.41
CA VAL A 71 4.99 2.70 -13.08
C VAL A 71 5.09 1.46 -13.96
N GLY A 72 5.49 1.59 -15.22
CA GLY A 72 5.68 0.45 -16.13
C GLY A 72 6.77 -0.54 -15.67
N ASP A 73 7.80 -0.03 -14.98
CA ASP A 73 8.86 -0.88 -14.39
C ASP A 73 8.33 -1.71 -13.20
N LEU A 74 7.27 -1.24 -12.54
CA LEU A 74 6.77 -1.80 -11.28
C LEU A 74 5.46 -2.59 -11.45
N PHE A 75 4.75 -2.36 -12.55
CA PHE A 75 3.41 -2.87 -12.77
C PHE A 75 3.18 -3.22 -14.24
N ASP A 76 2.90 -4.51 -14.48
CA ASP A 76 2.46 -5.01 -15.78
C ASP A 76 0.93 -5.21 -15.73
N PRO A 77 0.15 -4.56 -16.61
CA PRO A 77 -1.30 -4.73 -16.67
C PRO A 77 -1.82 -6.17 -16.82
N ALA A 78 -1.02 -7.07 -17.39
CA ALA A 78 -1.41 -8.46 -17.62
C ALA A 78 -1.25 -9.35 -16.37
N ILE A 79 -0.32 -9.03 -15.48
CA ILE A 79 0.04 -9.88 -14.33
C ILE A 79 -0.02 -9.16 -12.97
N GLY A 80 -0.07 -7.83 -12.96
CA GLY A 80 -0.05 -6.99 -11.78
C GLY A 80 1.36 -6.51 -11.40
N THR A 81 1.61 -6.39 -10.09
CA THR A 81 2.89 -5.91 -9.55
C THR A 81 4.01 -6.90 -9.83
N VAL A 82 5.12 -6.44 -10.41
CA VAL A 82 6.28 -7.29 -10.67
C VAL A 82 6.99 -7.63 -9.36
N VAL A 83 7.66 -8.79 -9.31
CA VAL A 83 8.15 -9.47 -8.09
C VAL A 83 8.98 -8.57 -7.14
N GLU A 84 9.69 -7.55 -7.66
CA GLU A 84 10.47 -6.61 -6.85
C GLU A 84 9.64 -5.76 -5.87
N ALA A 85 8.33 -5.57 -6.11
CA ALA A 85 7.43 -4.81 -5.24
C ALA A 85 6.47 -5.68 -4.39
N GLY A 86 6.58 -7.01 -4.47
CA GLY A 86 5.70 -7.94 -3.72
C GLY A 86 5.92 -7.99 -2.21
N PHE A 87 7.07 -7.52 -1.70
CA PHE A 87 7.41 -7.59 -0.26
C PHE A 87 6.69 -6.56 0.62
N LEU A 88 5.84 -5.69 0.06
CA LEU A 88 5.19 -4.61 0.81
C LEU A 88 3.89 -4.99 1.53
N ASP A 89 3.44 -6.25 1.36
CA ASP A 89 2.18 -6.79 1.89
C ASP A 89 2.35 -7.84 3.00
N ALA A 90 3.58 -8.07 3.48
CA ALA A 90 3.85 -8.97 4.61
C ALA A 90 3.51 -8.37 5.98
#